data_AF-A0A528AZI6-F1
#
_entry.id   AF-A0A528AZI6-F1
#
_cell.length_a   1.000
_cell.length_b   1.000
_cell.length_c   1.000
_cell.angle_alpha   90.00
_cell.angle_beta   90.00
_cell.angle_gamma   90.00
#
_symmetry.space_group_name_H-M   'P 1'
#
loop_
_entity.id
_entity.type
_entity.pdbx_description
1 polymer ?
#
loop_
_entity_poly.entity_id
_entity_poly.type
_entity_poly.pdbx_seq_one_letter_code
_entity_poly.pdbx_strand_id
1 'polypeptide(L)'
;QMREIKDALHHYTVDGPMGQLLDAEEDGLSLRAFQCFEVEELMNMGERNLVPVLTYLFRRIEKRLTGAPSLILLDEAWLMLGHPTFRDKIREWLKVLRKANCAVVLATQSISDAERSGIIDVLKE
;
A
#
# COMPACT_ATOMS: atom_id res chain seq x y z
N GLN A 1 -12.60 -7.09 25.20
CA GLN A 1 -11.17 -7.09 24.85
C GLN A 1 -10.74 -8.31 24.03
N MET A 2 -10.50 -9.51 24.59
CA MET A 2 -9.97 -10.63 23.78
C MET A 2 -10.95 -11.13 22.69
N ARG A 3 -12.26 -11.07 22.98
CA ARG A 3 -13.31 -11.49 22.05
C ARG A 3 -13.46 -10.55 20.87
N GLU A 4 -13.40 -9.23 21.09
CA GLU A 4 -13.49 -8.23 20.03
C GLU A 4 -12.32 -8.32 19.05
N ILE A 5 -11.09 -8.56 19.55
CA ILE A 5 -9.92 -8.79 18.68
C ILE A 5 -10.11 -10.06 17.86
N LYS A 6 -10.59 -11.14 18.47
CA LYS A 6 -10.86 -12.40 17.78
C LYS A 6 -11.91 -12.21 16.67
N ASP A 7 -12.99 -11.52 16.97
CA ASP A 7 -14.08 -11.26 16.01
C ASP A 7 -13.61 -10.35 14.86
N ALA A 8 -12.73 -9.37 15.15
CA ALA A 8 -12.14 -8.53 14.12
C ALA A 8 -11.19 -9.32 13.19
N LEU A 9 -10.39 -10.23 13.75
CA LEU A 9 -9.44 -11.05 12.99
C LEU A 9 -10.12 -12.18 12.21
N HIS A 10 -11.25 -12.71 12.69
CA HIS A 10 -12.00 -13.80 12.04
C HIS A 10 -12.24 -13.53 10.55
N HIS A 11 -12.42 -12.28 10.15
CA HIS A 11 -12.61 -11.93 8.73
C HIS A 11 -11.44 -12.39 7.83
N TYR A 12 -10.22 -12.34 8.35
CA TYR A 12 -8.99 -12.63 7.62
C TYR A 12 -8.45 -14.03 7.87
N THR A 13 -9.08 -14.83 8.74
CA THR A 13 -8.66 -16.22 9.00
C THR A 13 -9.20 -17.18 7.95
N VAL A 14 -8.65 -18.39 7.83
CA VAL A 14 -9.11 -19.48 6.94
C VAL A 14 -10.60 -19.79 7.15
N ASP A 15 -11.09 -19.68 8.38
CA ASP A 15 -12.52 -19.85 8.72
C ASP A 15 -13.40 -18.65 8.31
N GLY A 16 -12.79 -17.58 7.81
CA GLY A 16 -13.41 -16.33 7.43
C GLY A 16 -13.54 -16.12 5.93
N PRO A 17 -14.34 -15.12 5.51
CA PRO A 17 -14.61 -14.84 4.10
C PRO A 17 -13.36 -14.45 3.30
N MET A 18 -12.28 -14.01 3.95
CA MET A 18 -11.06 -13.51 3.30
C MET A 18 -9.78 -14.18 3.81
N GLY A 19 -9.88 -15.45 4.24
CA GLY A 19 -8.75 -16.25 4.69
C GLY A 19 -7.58 -16.34 3.70
N GLN A 20 -7.90 -16.26 2.40
CA GLN A 20 -6.90 -16.28 1.33
C GLN A 20 -5.98 -15.05 1.28
N LEU A 21 -6.31 -13.96 1.99
CA LEU A 21 -5.52 -12.72 1.91
C LEU A 21 -4.30 -12.74 2.85
N LEU A 22 -4.50 -13.11 4.11
CA LEU A 22 -3.51 -12.89 5.18
C LEU A 22 -3.31 -14.08 6.13
N ASP A 23 -3.98 -15.21 5.92
CA ASP A 23 -3.88 -16.38 6.81
C ASP A 23 -3.16 -17.56 6.14
N ALA A 24 -1.92 -17.30 5.72
CA ALA A 24 -1.00 -18.33 5.25
C ALA A 24 -0.12 -18.83 6.41
N GLU A 25 0.15 -20.13 6.46
CA GLU A 25 1.06 -20.73 7.46
C GLU A 25 2.47 -20.14 7.38
N GLU A 26 2.93 -19.85 6.17
CA GLU A 26 4.21 -19.19 5.90
C GLU A 26 4.02 -17.95 5.02
N ASP A 27 4.77 -16.90 5.30
CA ASP A 27 4.85 -15.69 4.48
C ASP A 27 5.67 -15.97 3.20
N GLY A 28 4.97 -16.33 2.13
CA GLY A 28 5.55 -16.63 0.82
C GLY A 28 5.94 -15.40 0.00
N LEU A 29 5.67 -14.17 0.47
CA LEU A 29 5.97 -12.97 -0.30
C LEU A 29 7.49 -12.73 -0.33
N SER A 30 8.12 -13.05 -1.46
CA SER A 30 9.53 -12.77 -1.70
C SER A 30 9.70 -11.50 -2.55
N LEU A 31 10.57 -10.58 -2.13
CA LEU A 31 10.81 -9.35 -2.86
C LEU A 31 12.05 -9.48 -3.75
N ARG A 32 11.89 -9.26 -5.06
CA ARG A 32 12.94 -9.39 -6.09
C ARG A 32 13.35 -8.04 -6.66
N ALA A 33 14.52 -7.95 -7.31
CA ALA A 33 15.07 -6.69 -7.84
C ALA A 33 14.04 -5.87 -8.65
N PHE A 34 13.18 -6.57 -9.37
CA PHE A 34 11.98 -6.03 -10.01
C PHE A 34 10.76 -6.77 -9.45
N GLN A 35 9.74 -6.03 -9.01
CA GLN A 35 8.50 -6.57 -8.46
C GLN A 35 7.34 -5.64 -8.82
N CYS A 36 6.23 -6.23 -9.26
CA CYS A 36 4.97 -5.53 -9.46
C CYS A 36 3.92 -6.09 -8.50
N PHE A 37 3.03 -5.22 -8.03
CA PHE A 37 1.83 -5.58 -7.27
C PHE A 37 0.63 -5.05 -8.03
N GLU A 38 -0.18 -5.96 -8.57
CA GLU A 38 -1.51 -5.65 -9.10
C GLU A 38 -2.45 -5.48 -7.89
N VAL A 39 -3.20 -4.39 -7.85
CA VAL A 39 -4.03 -4.01 -6.68
C VAL A 39 -5.45 -3.58 -7.07
N GLU A 40 -5.82 -3.58 -8.35
CA GLU A 40 -7.13 -3.20 -8.85
C GLU A 40 -8.23 -4.11 -8.29
N GLU A 41 -8.05 -5.43 -8.36
CA GLU A 41 -9.02 -6.36 -7.79
C GLU A 41 -9.17 -6.12 -6.28
N LEU A 42 -8.05 -5.94 -5.58
CA LEU A 42 -8.02 -5.66 -4.14
C LEU A 42 -8.73 -4.33 -3.80
N MET A 43 -8.57 -3.29 -4.64
CA MET A 43 -9.28 -2.01 -4.47
C MET A 43 -10.80 -2.17 -4.58
N ASN A 44 -11.25 -3.08 -5.44
CA ASN A 44 -12.68 -3.40 -5.61
C ASN A 44 -13.26 -4.27 -4.47
N MET A 45 -12.42 -4.88 -3.62
CA MET A 45 -12.86 -5.71 -2.49
C MET A 45 -13.27 -4.91 -1.24
N GLY A 46 -13.15 -3.57 -1.27
CA GLY A 46 -13.55 -2.67 -0.17
C GLY A 46 -12.50 -2.49 0.93
N GLU A 47 -12.65 -1.41 1.72
CA GLU A 47 -11.63 -0.95 2.67
C GLU A 47 -11.19 -2.00 3.69
N ARG A 48 -12.13 -2.84 4.16
CA ARG A 48 -11.83 -3.91 5.12
C ARG A 48 -10.78 -4.89 4.60
N ASN A 49 -10.70 -5.10 3.28
CA ASN A 49 -9.73 -5.99 2.66
C ASN A 49 -8.49 -5.22 2.20
N LEU A 50 -8.71 -4.05 1.60
CA LEU A 50 -7.68 -3.21 1.02
C LEU A 50 -6.67 -2.69 2.05
N VAL A 51 -7.14 -2.16 3.18
CA VAL A 51 -6.30 -1.48 4.18
C VAL A 51 -5.26 -2.41 4.79
N PRO A 52 -5.62 -3.60 5.31
CA PRO A 52 -4.64 -4.51 5.91
C PRO A 52 -3.58 -4.97 4.90
N VAL A 53 -3.99 -5.36 3.69
CA VAL A 53 -3.09 -5.91 2.67
C VAL A 53 -2.10 -4.84 2.18
N LEU A 54 -2.58 -3.65 1.80
CA LEU A 54 -1.69 -2.58 1.36
C LEU A 54 -0.75 -2.09 2.45
N THR A 55 -1.25 -1.96 3.70
CA THR A 55 -0.41 -1.56 4.84
C THR A 55 0.72 -2.57 5.07
N TYR A 56 0.40 -3.86 4.94
CA TYR A 56 1.40 -4.92 5.02
C TYR A 56 2.42 -4.85 3.87
N LEU A 57 1.97 -4.68 2.62
CA LEU A 57 2.86 -4.51 1.47
C LEU A 57 3.81 -3.31 1.64
N PHE A 58 3.28 -2.16 2.08
CA PHE A 58 4.09 -0.98 2.39
C PHE A 58 5.17 -1.29 3.42
N ARG A 59 4.80 -2.00 4.50
CA ARG A 59 5.77 -2.41 5.53
C ARG A 59 6.87 -3.31 4.97
N ARG A 60 6.53 -4.24 4.07
CA ARG A 60 7.50 -5.14 3.42
C ARG A 60 8.45 -4.39 2.50
N ILE A 61 7.95 -3.44 1.72
CA ILE A 61 8.74 -2.57 0.84
C ILE A 61 9.74 -1.76 1.67
N GLU A 62 9.30 -1.11 2.74
CA GLU A 62 10.17 -0.30 3.60
C GLU A 62 11.29 -1.10 4.24
N LYS A 63 10.98 -2.29 4.77
CA LYS A 63 11.98 -3.17 5.39
C LYS A 63 13.06 -3.62 4.41
N ARG A 64 12.79 -3.56 3.10
CA ARG A 64 13.73 -3.95 2.06
C ARG A 64 14.69 -2.84 1.64
N LEU A 65 14.40 -1.58 1.96
CA LEU A 65 15.26 -0.46 1.59
C LEU A 65 16.55 -0.52 2.40
N THR A 66 17.63 -1.03 1.79
CA THR A 66 18.96 -1.18 2.40
C THR A 66 19.91 -0.02 2.13
N GLY A 67 19.45 1.02 1.41
CA GLY A 67 20.28 2.13 0.92
C GLY A 67 20.84 1.92 -0.49
N ALA A 68 20.61 0.75 -1.10
CA ALA A 68 20.83 0.56 -2.53
C ALA A 68 19.86 1.44 -3.35
N PRO A 69 20.29 1.99 -4.50
CA PRO A 69 19.42 2.79 -5.37
C PRO A 69 18.13 2.04 -5.68
N SER A 70 17.01 2.62 -5.27
CA SER A 70 15.68 1.99 -5.36
C SER A 70 14.68 2.93 -6.02
N LEU A 71 13.73 2.36 -6.74
CA LEU A 71 12.65 3.09 -7.38
C LEU A 71 11.32 2.44 -7.01
N ILE A 72 10.41 3.22 -6.46
CA ILE A 72 9.02 2.83 -6.24
C ILE A 72 8.18 3.57 -7.29
N LEU A 73 7.59 2.81 -8.21
CA LEU A 73 6.62 3.33 -9.17
C LEU A 73 5.21 3.10 -8.62
N LEU A 74 4.44 4.18 -8.51
CA LEU A 74 3.05 4.19 -8.10
C LEU A 74 2.21 4.56 -9.33
N ASP A 75 1.69 3.55 -10.02
CA ASP A 75 0.88 3.73 -11.22
C ASP A 75 -0.60 3.93 -10.87
N GLU A 76 -1.22 4.97 -11.42
CA GLU A 76 -2.60 5.41 -11.16
C GLU A 76 -3.01 5.42 -9.67
N ALA A 77 -2.07 5.84 -8.82
CA ALA A 77 -2.24 5.81 -7.36
C ALA A 77 -3.29 6.79 -6.81
N TRP A 78 -4.00 7.54 -7.65
CA TRP A 78 -5.05 8.49 -7.23
C TRP A 78 -6.18 7.82 -6.44
N LEU A 79 -6.51 6.56 -6.77
CA LEU A 79 -7.46 5.76 -5.99
C LEU A 79 -6.96 5.55 -4.55
N MET A 80 -5.68 5.19 -4.40
CA MET A 80 -5.07 5.02 -3.08
C MET A 80 -5.05 6.36 -2.33
N LEU A 81 -4.81 7.46 -3.03
CA LEU A 81 -4.74 8.81 -2.45
C LEU A 81 -6.07 9.35 -1.94
N GLY A 82 -7.20 8.82 -2.44
CA GLY A 82 -8.52 9.09 -1.88
C GLY A 82 -8.68 8.56 -0.45
N HIS A 83 -7.93 7.52 -0.06
CA HIS A 83 -8.01 6.93 1.27
C HIS A 83 -7.04 7.62 2.26
N PRO A 84 -7.52 8.18 3.40
CA PRO A 84 -6.68 8.98 4.31
C PRO A 84 -5.41 8.26 4.77
N THR A 85 -5.51 6.98 5.13
CA THR A 85 -4.38 6.17 5.61
C THR A 85 -3.26 6.05 4.56
N PHE A 86 -3.62 5.87 3.28
CA PHE A 86 -2.63 5.68 2.23
C PHE A 86 -2.09 7.01 1.73
N ARG A 87 -2.93 8.05 1.70
CA ARG A 87 -2.50 9.42 1.39
C ARG A 87 -1.38 9.88 2.32
N ASP A 88 -1.55 9.70 3.62
CA ASP A 88 -0.52 10.07 4.59
C ASP A 88 0.75 9.25 4.40
N LYS A 89 0.60 7.96 4.06
CA LYS A 89 1.74 7.08 3.79
C LYS A 89 2.53 7.46 2.53
N ILE A 90 1.84 7.73 1.42
CA ILE A 90 2.47 8.14 0.16
C ILE A 90 3.16 9.50 0.35
N ARG A 91 2.53 10.44 1.09
CA ARG A 91 3.14 11.71 1.48
C ARG A 91 4.42 11.51 2.29
N GLU A 92 4.41 10.62 3.28
CA GLU A 92 5.61 10.25 4.03
C GLU A 92 6.69 9.73 3.08
N TRP A 93 6.32 8.82 2.17
CA TRP A 93 7.26 8.21 1.24
C TRP A 93 7.96 9.22 0.35
N LEU A 94 7.18 10.13 -0.27
CA LEU A 94 7.70 11.20 -1.12
C LEU A 94 8.71 12.10 -0.37
N LYS A 95 8.45 12.41 0.89
CA LYS A 95 9.31 13.31 1.70
C LYS A 95 10.55 12.62 2.26
N VAL A 96 10.40 11.35 2.68
CA VAL A 96 11.35 10.70 3.58
C VAL A 96 12.26 9.71 2.86
N LEU A 97 11.78 8.99 1.83
CA LEU A 97 12.53 7.86 1.26
C LEU A 97 13.80 8.24 0.51
N ARG A 98 13.98 9.52 0.17
CA ARG A 98 15.26 10.05 -0.34
C ARG A 98 16.44 9.73 0.59
N LYS A 99 16.23 9.70 1.92
CA LYS A 99 17.28 9.36 2.89
C LYS A 99 17.71 7.89 2.83
N ALA A 100 16.88 7.04 2.24
CA ALA A 100 17.12 5.62 2.01
C ALA A 100 17.59 5.33 0.57
N ASN A 101 18.02 6.36 -0.19
CA ASN A 101 18.41 6.26 -1.60
C ASN A 101 17.29 5.68 -2.50
N CYS A 102 16.05 6.04 -2.18
CA CYS A 102 14.87 5.57 -2.89
C CYS A 102 14.10 6.76 -3.48
N ALA A 103 13.84 6.70 -4.79
CA ALA A 103 12.94 7.61 -5.48
C ALA A 103 11.53 7.03 -5.51
N VAL A 104 10.52 7.90 -5.40
CA VAL A 104 9.10 7.55 -5.55
C VAL A 104 8.59 8.32 -6.75
N VAL A 105 7.99 7.62 -7.72
CA VAL A 105 7.45 8.20 -8.95
C VAL A 105 5.97 7.87 -9.02
N LEU A 106 5.16 8.91 -9.15
CA LEU A 106 3.74 8.76 -9.44
C LEU A 106 3.56 8.83 -10.96
N ALA A 107 3.03 7.76 -11.53
CA ALA A 107 2.60 7.74 -12.92
C ALA A 107 1.09 7.92 -12.97
N THR A 108 0.62 8.89 -13.73
CA THR A 108 -0.82 9.10 -13.97
C THR A 108 -1.03 9.62 -15.39
N GLN A 109 -2.12 9.18 -16.00
CA GLN A 109 -2.56 9.63 -17.32
C GLN A 109 -3.42 10.90 -17.24
N SER A 110 -3.96 11.22 -16.06
CA SER A 110 -4.93 12.30 -15.85
C SER A 110 -4.55 13.20 -14.68
N ILE A 111 -4.08 14.41 -15.01
CA ILE A 111 -3.78 15.44 -14.01
C ILE A 111 -5.04 15.85 -13.23
N SER A 112 -6.22 15.78 -13.87
CA SER A 112 -7.49 16.08 -13.21
C SER A 112 -7.86 15.07 -12.12
N ASP A 113 -7.49 13.80 -12.27
CA ASP A 113 -7.72 12.79 -11.22
C ASP A 113 -6.72 12.96 -10.06
N ALA A 114 -5.50 13.38 -10.37
CA ALA A 114 -4.55 13.83 -9.35
C ALA A 114 -5.11 15.05 -8.56
N GLU A 115 -5.68 16.05 -9.23
CA GLU A 115 -6.34 17.19 -8.56
C GLU A 115 -7.48 16.74 -7.63
N ARG A 116 -8.37 15.86 -8.10
CA ARG A 116 -9.51 15.38 -7.32
C ARG A 116 -9.14 14.50 -6.14
N SER A 117 -8.04 13.74 -6.24
CA SER A 117 -7.54 12.90 -5.14
C SER A 117 -6.91 13.70 -3.99
N GLY A 118 -6.73 15.02 -4.15
CA GLY A 118 -6.08 15.86 -3.15
C GLY A 118 -4.57 15.65 -3.05
N ILE A 119 -3.93 14.98 -4.02
CA ILE A 119 -2.47 14.82 -4.03
C ILE A 119 -1.73 16.09 -4.46
N ILE A 120 -2.40 17.02 -5.15
CA ILE A 120 -1.76 18.26 -5.59
C ILE A 120 -1.16 19.05 -4.42
N ASP A 121 -1.80 19.03 -3.25
CA ASP A 121 -1.24 19.66 -2.04
C ASP A 121 0.02 18.94 -1.54
N VAL A 122 0.18 17.66 -1.84
CA VAL A 122 1.38 16.87 -1.51
C VAL A 122 2.54 17.17 -2.46
N LEU A 123 2.24 17.48 -3.73
CA LEU A 123 3.25 17.74 -4.77
C LEU A 123 3.69 19.20 -4.85
N LYS A 124 2.89 20.13 -4.31
CA LYS A 124 3.18 21.57 -4.33
C LYS A 124 4.09 22.06 -3.20
N GLU A 125 4.40 21.22 -2.22
CA GLU A 125 5.36 21.50 -1.13
C GLU A 125 6.80 21.18 -1.52
#